data_AF-T1AIM9-F1
#
_entry.id   AF-T1AIM9-F1
#
_cell.length_a   1.000
_cell.length_b   1.000
_cell.length_c   1.000
_cell.angle_alpha   90.00
_cell.angle_beta   90.00
_cell.angle_gamma   90.00
#
_symmetry.space_group_name_H-M   'P 1'
#
loop_
_entity.id
_entity.type
_entity.pdbx_description
1 polymer ?
#
loop_
_entity_poly.entity_id
_entity_poly.type
_entity_poly.pdbx_seq_one_letter_code
_entity_poly.pdbx_strand_id
1 'polypeptide(L)'
;MVSRVGSAISKWKIGDVVGVGCFVDSCRTCAACVQGEEQFCVQGMSATYNGYERKPDGGLDTMRPTYGGYSTRITVDENYVLRIPAG
;
A
#
# COMPACT_ATOMS: atom_id res chain seq x y z
N MET A 1 10.53 -5.04 8.78
CA MET A 1 11.00 -3.72 9.27
C MET A 1 11.22 -2.79 8.09
N VAL A 2 11.00 -1.49 8.28
CA VAL A 2 11.23 -0.48 7.24
C VAL A 2 12.72 -0.38 6.93
N SER A 3 13.09 -0.63 5.67
CA SER A 3 14.50 -0.59 5.22
C SER A 3 14.86 0.66 4.42
N ARG A 4 13.86 1.32 3.83
CA ARG A 4 13.98 2.58 3.10
C ARG A 4 12.64 3.30 3.14
N VAL A 5 12.66 4.62 3.09
CA VAL A 5 11.49 5.48 2.96
C VAL A 5 11.66 6.39 1.74
N GLY A 6 10.55 6.78 1.11
CA GLY A 6 10.57 7.80 0.06
C GLY A 6 10.96 9.17 0.62
N SER A 7 11.45 10.07 -0.24
CA SER A 7 11.97 11.38 0.19
C SER A 7 10.92 12.29 0.83
N ALA A 8 9.64 12.13 0.48
CA ALA A 8 8.54 12.91 1.03
C ALA A 8 7.90 12.28 2.29
N ILE A 9 8.33 11.07 2.67
CA ILE A 9 7.71 10.28 3.75
C ILE A 9 8.19 10.80 5.11
N SER A 10 7.25 11.12 5.99
CA SER A 10 7.53 11.57 7.37
C SER A 10 6.89 10.70 8.46
N LYS A 11 5.87 9.91 8.10
CA LYS A 11 5.08 9.07 9.02
C LYS A 11 5.86 7.87 9.57
N TRP A 12 6.84 7.37 8.80
CA TRP A 12 7.62 6.16 9.07
C TRP A 12 9.11 6.45 9.06
N LYS A 13 9.86 5.67 9.83
CA LYS A 13 11.33 5.77 9.92
C LYS A 13 11.96 4.42 9.61
N ILE A 14 13.20 4.46 9.11
CA ILE A 14 14.01 3.25 8.96
C ILE A 14 14.14 2.57 10.32
N GLY A 15 13.92 1.26 10.36
CA GLY A 15 13.91 0.46 11.58
C GLY A 15 12.52 0.15 12.14
N ASP A 16 11.48 0.91 11.77
CA ASP A 16 10.13 0.67 12.28
C ASP A 16 9.64 -0.77 11.98
N VAL A 17 9.04 -1.40 13.00
CA VAL A 17 8.33 -2.69 12.86
C VAL A 17 6.91 -2.38 12.42
N VAL A 18 6.54 -2.88 11.25
CA VAL A 18 5.29 -2.53 10.57
C VAL A 18 4.63 -3.75 9.96
N GLY A 19 3.30 -3.68 9.82
CA GLY A 19 2.48 -4.67 9.14
C GLY A 19 2.02 -4.18 7.77
N VAL A 20 1.76 -5.12 6.86
CA VAL A 20 1.14 -4.88 5.55
C VAL A 20 -0.04 -5.84 5.42
N GLY A 21 -1.18 -5.33 4.99
CA GLY A 21 -2.43 -6.08 4.87
C GLY A 21 -2.61 -6.77 3.51
N CYS A 22 -3.88 -6.89 3.11
CA CYS A 22 -4.29 -7.54 1.86
C CYS A 22 -4.27 -6.61 0.63
N PHE A 23 -4.05 -5.32 0.84
CA PHE A 23 -3.91 -4.31 -0.23
C PHE A 23 -2.84 -3.29 0.14
N VAL A 24 -2.24 -2.70 -0.88
CA VAL A 24 -1.06 -1.82 -0.78
C VAL A 24 -1.28 -0.42 -1.36
N ASP A 25 -2.40 -0.19 -2.05
CA ASP A 25 -2.79 1.13 -2.57
C ASP A 25 -4.29 1.21 -2.95
N SER A 26 -4.80 2.42 -3.15
CA SER A 26 -6.13 2.72 -3.73
C SER A 26 -6.13 4.07 -4.48
N CYS A 27 -7.28 4.49 -5.05
CA CYS A 27 -7.36 5.76 -5.78
C CYS A 27 -7.38 7.02 -4.89
N ARG A 28 -7.64 6.89 -3.58
CA ARG A 28 -7.67 7.99 -2.58
C ARG A 28 -8.65 9.14 -2.85
N THR A 29 -9.51 9.00 -3.85
CA THR A 29 -10.36 10.10 -4.35
C THR A 29 -11.84 9.71 -4.44
N CYS A 30 -12.16 8.42 -4.56
CA CYS A 30 -13.55 7.96 -4.55
C CYS A 30 -14.16 8.00 -3.14
N ALA A 31 -15.49 8.00 -3.06
CA ALA A 31 -16.22 8.12 -1.79
C ALA A 31 -15.79 7.09 -0.74
N ALA A 32 -15.64 5.81 -1.14
CA ALA A 32 -15.17 4.75 -0.25
C ALA A 32 -13.78 5.05 0.31
N CYS A 33 -12.83 5.47 -0.53
CA CYS A 33 -11.49 5.81 -0.06
C CYS A 33 -11.48 7.02 0.88
N VAL A 34 -12.28 8.05 0.59
CA VAL A 34 -12.38 9.24 1.46
C VAL A 34 -13.03 8.90 2.81
N GLN A 35 -13.87 7.87 2.85
CA GLN A 35 -14.49 7.34 4.07
C GLN A 35 -13.61 6.35 4.84
N GLY A 36 -12.39 6.05 4.37
CA GLY A 36 -11.51 5.06 4.99
C GLY A 36 -11.94 3.60 4.74
N GLU A 37 -12.69 3.38 3.66
CA GLU A 37 -13.11 2.07 3.18
C GLU A 37 -12.38 1.72 1.87
N GLU A 38 -11.05 1.86 1.85
CA GLU A 38 -10.24 1.72 0.65
C GLU A 38 -10.34 0.32 0.01
N GLN A 39 -10.73 -0.70 0.77
CA GLN A 39 -11.05 -2.04 0.25
C GLN A 39 -12.21 -2.03 -0.78
N PHE A 40 -13.08 -1.02 -0.73
CA PHE A 40 -14.19 -0.82 -1.67
C PHE A 40 -13.90 0.28 -2.70
N CYS A 41 -12.62 0.58 -2.95
CA CYS A 41 -12.21 1.54 -3.97
C CYS A 41 -12.90 1.28 -5.31
N VAL A 42 -13.60 2.28 -5.83
CA VAL A 42 -14.38 2.18 -7.09
C VAL A 42 -13.46 1.95 -8.30
N GLN A 43 -12.23 2.46 -8.27
CA GLN A 43 -11.22 2.18 -9.29
C GLN A 43 -10.40 0.90 -9.00
N GLY A 44 -10.90 0.06 -8.09
CA GLY A 44 -10.21 -1.12 -7.57
C GLY A 44 -9.09 -0.77 -6.58
N MET A 45 -8.91 -1.55 -5.53
CA MET A 45 -7.71 -1.48 -4.68
C MET A 45 -6.56 -2.26 -5.33
N SER A 46 -5.31 -1.93 -4.98
CA SER A 46 -4.14 -2.68 -5.41
C SER A 46 -3.89 -3.79 -4.40
N ALA A 47 -4.24 -5.04 -4.75
CA ALA A 47 -4.05 -6.18 -3.87
C ALA A 47 -2.55 -6.43 -3.62
N THR A 48 -2.19 -6.92 -2.43
CA THR A 48 -0.79 -7.20 -2.05
C THR A 48 -0.12 -8.21 -2.96
N TYR A 49 -0.89 -9.09 -3.60
CA TYR A 49 -0.43 -10.04 -4.60
C TYR A 49 -1.56 -10.36 -5.59
N ASN A 50 -1.21 -10.88 -6.77
CA ASN A 50 -2.17 -11.24 -7.82
C ASN A 50 -3.14 -10.09 -8.18
N GLY A 51 -2.65 -8.85 -8.02
CA GLY A 51 -3.32 -7.64 -8.44
C GLY A 51 -2.40 -6.83 -9.34
N TYR A 52 -2.63 -5.52 -9.38
CA TYR A 52 -1.89 -4.59 -10.22
C TYR A 52 -1.48 -3.35 -9.43
N GLU A 53 -0.31 -2.82 -9.77
CA GLU A 53 0.20 -1.55 -9.25
C GLU A 53 -0.72 -0.39 -9.66
N ARG A 54 -0.51 0.78 -9.05
CA ARG A 54 -1.30 1.98 -9.30
C ARG A 54 -0.63 2.88 -10.34
N LYS A 55 -1.42 3.45 -11.25
CA LYS A 55 -1.02 4.55 -12.13
C LYS A 55 -1.13 5.90 -11.42
N PRO A 56 -0.40 6.94 -11.89
CA PRO A 56 -0.53 8.29 -11.33
C PRO A 56 -1.94 8.88 -11.38
N ASP A 57 -2.79 8.42 -12.31
CA ASP A 57 -4.18 8.86 -12.46
C ASP A 57 -5.17 8.15 -11.51
N GLY A 58 -4.69 7.23 -10.67
CA GLY A 58 -5.51 6.46 -9.73
C GLY A 58 -6.02 5.13 -10.27
N GLY A 59 -5.87 4.84 -11.57
CA GLY A 59 -6.27 3.56 -12.16
C GLY A 59 -5.25 2.44 -11.93
N LEU A 60 -5.65 1.17 -12.14
CA LEU A 60 -4.72 0.04 -12.08
C LEU A 60 -3.82 -0.03 -13.32
N ASP A 61 -2.52 -0.29 -13.12
CA ASP A 61 -1.55 -0.58 -14.16
C ASP A 61 -1.51 -2.08 -14.47
N THR A 62 -2.32 -2.51 -15.43
CA THR A 62 -2.46 -3.92 -15.83
C THR A 62 -1.18 -4.54 -16.42
N MET A 63 -0.13 -3.74 -16.64
CA MET A 63 1.18 -4.22 -17.10
C MET A 63 2.16 -4.47 -15.94
N ARG A 64 1.82 -4.09 -14.71
CA ARG A 64 2.68 -4.22 -13.53
C ARG A 64 1.96 -5.00 -12.44
N PRO A 65 2.12 -6.32 -12.39
CA PRO A 65 1.50 -7.13 -11.35
C PRO A 65 2.15 -6.88 -9.99
N THR A 66 1.36 -6.99 -8.92
CA THR A 66 1.88 -6.95 -7.54
C THR A 66 2.35 -8.33 -7.09
N TYR A 67 3.42 -8.35 -6.29
CA TYR A 67 4.00 -9.56 -5.70
C TYR A 67 4.02 -9.46 -4.17
N GLY A 68 3.57 -10.53 -3.50
CA GLY A 68 3.32 -10.52 -2.07
C GLY A 68 4.54 -10.73 -1.17
N GLY A 69 4.23 -10.96 0.11
CA GLY A 69 5.23 -11.07 1.19
C GLY A 69 6.06 -12.35 1.22
N TYR A 70 5.85 -13.31 0.31
CA TYR A 70 6.74 -14.47 0.16
C TYR A 70 7.97 -14.10 -0.66
N SER A 71 8.66 -13.07 -0.17
CA SER A 71 9.76 -12.36 -0.77
C SER A 71 10.63 -11.78 0.34
N THR A 72 11.85 -11.34 0.02
CA THR A 72 12.73 -10.73 1.03
C THR A 72 12.36 -9.28 1.34
N ARG A 73 11.68 -8.59 0.41
CA ARG A 73 11.26 -7.18 0.52
C ARG A 73 10.03 -6.89 -0.35
N ILE A 74 9.22 -5.93 0.10
CA ILE A 74 8.09 -5.35 -0.64
C ILE A 74 8.13 -3.82 -0.52
N THR A 75 7.64 -3.11 -1.55
CA THR A 75 7.44 -1.66 -1.51
C THR A 75 5.94 -1.39 -1.40
N VAL A 76 5.52 -0.56 -0.46
CA VAL A 76 4.12 -0.29 -0.14
C VAL A 76 3.96 1.21 0.11
N ASP A 77 2.84 1.79 -0.31
CA ASP A 77 2.54 3.19 0.00
C ASP A 77 2.35 3.38 1.51
N GLU A 78 2.84 4.51 2.05
CA GLU A 78 2.87 4.77 3.49
C GLU A 78 1.51 4.78 4.19
N ASN A 79 0.42 4.96 3.44
CA ASN A 79 -0.93 4.95 3.97
C ASN A 79 -1.46 3.54 4.21
N TYR A 80 -0.85 2.52 3.61
CA TYR A 80 -1.26 1.11 3.69
C TYR A 80 -0.30 0.26 4.53
N VAL A 81 0.57 0.93 5.28
CA VAL A 81 1.46 0.35 6.28
C VAL A 81 0.86 0.58 7.66
N LEU A 82 0.87 -0.45 8.50
CA LEU A 82 0.25 -0.43 9.84
C LEU A 82 1.31 -0.46 10.94
N ARG A 83 1.06 0.27 12.04
CA ARG A 83 1.89 0.18 13.26
C ARG A 83 1.64 -1.16 13.92
N ILE A 84 2.71 -1.87 14.27
CA ILE A 84 2.63 -3.03 15.15
C ILE A 84 2.93 -2.53 16.57
N PRO A 85 2.01 -2.67 17.53
CA PRO A 85 2.27 -2.29 18.93
C PRO A 85 3.48 -3.04 19.49
N ALA A 86 4.21 -2.39 20.39
CA ALA A 86 5.21 -3.09 21.20
C ALA A 86 4.48 -4.14 22.07
N GLY A 87 5.02 -5.35 22.08
CA GLY A 87 4.57 -6.42 22.98
C GLY A 87 5.02 -6.20 24.41
#